data_AF-A0A5C4VLF2-F1
#
_entry.id   AF-A0A5C4VLF2-F1
#
_cell.length_a   1.000
_cell.length_b   1.000
_cell.length_c   1.000
_cell.angle_alpha   90.00
_cell.angle_beta   90.00
_cell.angle_gamma   90.00
#
_symmetry.space_group_name_H-M   'P 1'
#
loop_
_entity.id
_entity.type
_entity.pdbx_description
1 polymer ?
#
loop_
_entity_poly.entity_id
_entity_poly.type
_entity_poly.pdbx_seq_one_letter_code
_entity_poly.pdbx_strand_id
1 'polypeptide(L)'
;MTVSADDLIAVTAWTDLDELGEEMDELAGQIGTLTSYARRWVCQRAGFEPSPLCLLRPLAEVMDLVADGLGALESLALDDWADLRLGVARTARDLRLLDEDVAARMPVVA
;
A
#
# COMPACT_ATOMS: atom_id res chain seq x y z
N MET A 1 1.82 1.59 21.90
CA MET A 1 2.41 2.31 20.77
C MET A 1 1.48 3.49 20.49
N THR A 2 1.73 4.62 21.14
CA THR A 2 0.91 5.83 21.05
C THR A 2 1.51 6.69 19.94
N VAL A 3 0.81 6.78 18.80
CA VAL A 3 1.14 7.74 17.74
C VAL A 3 0.92 9.13 18.35
N SER A 4 1.98 9.94 18.38
CA SER A 4 1.89 11.33 18.84
C SER A 4 1.05 12.12 17.83
N ALA A 5 0.27 13.10 18.28
CA ALA A 5 -0.50 13.95 17.36
C ALA A 5 0.39 14.76 16.39
N ASP A 6 1.68 14.88 16.68
CA ASP A 6 2.70 15.44 15.78
C ASP A 6 3.07 14.53 14.59
N ASP A 7 2.72 13.24 14.62
CA ASP A 7 2.94 12.29 13.50
C ASP A 7 1.73 12.22 12.55
N LEU A 8 0.72 13.08 12.74
CA LEU A 8 -0.40 13.18 11.81
C LEU A 8 0.05 14.01 10.60
N ILE A 9 -0.01 13.42 9.41
CA ILE A 9 0.15 14.16 8.14
C ILE A 9 -0.96 15.21 8.08
N ALA A 10 -0.63 16.44 8.46
CA ALA A 10 -1.53 17.58 8.36
C ALA A 10 -1.47 18.11 6.93
N VAL A 11 -2.57 17.94 6.18
CA VAL A 11 -2.71 18.56 4.86
C VAL A 11 -2.94 20.06 5.07
N THR A 12 -1.90 20.85 4.83
CA THR A 12 -1.88 22.30 4.99
C THR A 12 -1.97 23.05 3.66
N ALA A 13 -1.61 22.37 2.57
CA ALA A 13 -1.71 22.85 1.20
C ALA A 13 -2.11 21.73 0.23
N TRP A 14 -2.59 22.11 -0.97
CA TRP A 14 -2.97 21.13 -2.00
C TRP A 14 -1.80 20.34 -2.58
N THR A 15 -0.58 20.86 -2.45
CA THR A 15 0.66 20.16 -2.79
C THR A 15 0.89 18.94 -1.90
N ASP A 16 0.44 19.00 -0.64
CA ASP A 16 0.58 17.91 0.32
C ASP A 16 -0.26 16.69 -0.11
N LEU A 17 -1.32 16.89 -0.91
CA LEU A 17 -2.11 15.81 -1.49
C LEU A 17 -1.42 15.16 -2.71
N ASP A 18 -0.56 15.89 -3.43
CA ASP A 18 0.25 15.31 -4.50
C ASP A 18 1.38 14.47 -3.90
N GLU A 19 2.08 15.00 -2.89
CA GLU A 19 3.12 14.27 -2.13
C GLU A 19 2.55 13.01 -1.49
N LEU A 20 1.39 13.10 -0.84
CA LEU A 20 0.68 11.94 -0.30
C LEU A 20 0.39 10.89 -1.39
N GLY A 21 0.05 11.33 -2.61
CA GLY A 21 -0.16 10.42 -3.73
C GLY A 21 1.10 9.64 -4.11
N GLU A 22 2.26 10.30 -4.12
CA GLU A 22 3.56 9.68 -4.39
C GLU A 22 3.96 8.70 -3.29
N GLU A 23 3.80 9.09 -2.02
CA GLU A 23 4.06 8.21 -0.87
C GLU A 23 3.17 6.96 -0.90
N MET A 24 1.90 7.11 -1.26
CA MET A 24 0.99 5.99 -1.41
C MET A 24 1.46 5.02 -2.52
N ASP A 25 1.92 5.55 -3.65
CA ASP A 25 2.43 4.72 -4.76
C ASP A 25 3.73 4.01 -4.36
N GLU A 26 4.60 4.66 -3.57
CA GLU A 26 5.80 4.06 -3.01
C GLU A 26 5.47 2.89 -2.06
N LEU A 27 4.57 3.12 -1.10
CA LEU A 27 4.16 2.10 -0.12
C LEU A 27 3.55 0.87 -0.81
N ALA A 28 2.75 1.06 -1.87
CA ALA A 28 2.24 -0.04 -2.69
C ALA A 28 3.39 -0.86 -3.31
N GLY A 29 4.42 -0.18 -3.84
CA GLY A 29 5.62 -0.83 -4.36
C GLY A 29 6.42 -1.60 -3.29
N GLN A 30 6.48 -1.07 -2.08
CA GLN A 30 7.13 -1.72 -0.94
C GLN A 30 6.37 -2.99 -0.52
N ILE A 31 5.04 -2.97 -0.50
CA ILE A 31 4.21 -4.15 -0.22
C ILE A 31 4.54 -5.26 -1.21
N GLY A 32 4.50 -4.97 -2.52
CA GLY A 32 4.79 -5.97 -3.55
C GLY A 32 6.23 -6.50 -3.49
N THR A 33 7.19 -5.65 -3.13
CA THR A 33 8.58 -6.07 -2.94
C THR A 33 8.72 -7.03 -1.75
N LEU A 34 8.07 -6.72 -0.63
CA LEU A 34 8.14 -7.50 0.61
C LEU A 34 7.46 -8.86 0.47
N THR A 35 6.28 -8.92 -0.14
CA THR A 35 5.54 -10.17 -0.37
C THR A 35 6.27 -11.06 -1.36
N SER A 36 6.79 -10.48 -2.45
CA SER A 36 7.63 -11.19 -3.43
C SER A 36 8.88 -11.76 -2.78
N TYR A 37 9.56 -10.98 -1.94
CA TYR A 37 10.73 -11.45 -1.19
C TYR A 37 10.35 -12.61 -0.26
N ALA A 38 9.29 -12.46 0.54
CA ALA A 38 8.84 -13.49 1.47
C ALA A 38 8.50 -14.80 0.76
N ARG A 39 7.72 -14.74 -0.32
CA ARG A 39 7.36 -15.93 -1.12
C ARG A 39 8.58 -16.58 -1.75
N ARG A 40 9.50 -15.78 -2.29
CA ARG A 40 10.69 -16.28 -2.98
C ARG A 40 11.72 -16.90 -2.04
N TRP A 41 11.95 -16.32 -0.87
CA TRP A 41 13.11 -16.66 -0.03
C TRP A 41 12.73 -17.31 1.31
N VAL A 42 11.55 -17.01 1.85
CA VAL A 42 11.10 -17.53 3.15
C VAL A 42 10.25 -18.78 2.96
N CYS A 43 9.27 -18.73 2.05
CA CYS A 43 8.33 -19.83 1.82
C CYS A 43 8.87 -20.94 0.89
N GLN A 44 10.18 -21.18 0.90
CA GLN A 44 10.78 -22.16 -0.01
C GLN A 44 10.52 -23.60 0.45
N ARG A 45 9.73 -24.34 -0.33
CA ARG A 45 9.50 -25.78 -0.15
C ARG A 45 10.78 -26.61 -0.10
N ALA A 46 11.75 -26.28 -0.95
CA ALA A 46 12.96 -27.07 -1.15
C ALA A 46 13.81 -27.24 0.13
N GLY A 47 13.72 -26.31 1.09
CA GLY A 47 14.40 -26.43 2.39
C GLY A 47 13.83 -27.52 3.30
N PHE A 48 12.60 -27.97 3.05
CA PHE A 48 11.84 -28.88 3.91
C PHE A 48 11.57 -30.25 3.28
N GLU A 49 11.81 -30.41 1.98
CA GLU A 49 11.70 -31.70 1.28
C GLU A 49 12.87 -31.95 0.31
N PRO A 50 14.12 -32.00 0.78
CA PRO A 50 15.25 -32.37 -0.07
C PRO A 50 15.27 -33.88 -0.40
N SER A 51 14.52 -34.69 0.35
CA SER A 51 14.49 -36.16 0.22
C SER A 51 13.12 -36.70 0.66
N PRO A 52 12.62 -37.79 0.04
CA PRO A 52 11.32 -38.39 0.36
C PRO A 52 11.19 -38.94 1.79
N LEU A 53 12.30 -39.06 2.54
CA LEU A 53 12.33 -39.45 3.96
C LEU A 53 12.51 -38.25 4.92
N CYS A 54 12.44 -37.02 4.42
CA CYS A 54 12.63 -35.85 5.26
C CYS A 54 11.48 -35.73 6.28
N LEU A 55 11.82 -35.76 7.57
CA LEU A 55 10.88 -35.57 8.68
C LEU A 55 10.14 -34.23 8.60
N LEU A 56 10.74 -33.24 7.92
CA LEU A 56 10.18 -31.91 7.75
C LEU A 56 9.27 -31.77 6.54
N ARG A 57 9.02 -32.83 5.75
CA ARG A 57 8.14 -32.77 4.57
C ARG A 57 6.76 -32.14 4.84
N PRO A 58 6.07 -32.39 5.98
CA PRO A 58 4.81 -31.71 6.27
C PRO A 58 4.95 -30.17 6.36
N LEU A 59 6.09 -29.65 6.79
CA LEU A 59 6.35 -28.20 6.78
C LEU A 59 6.48 -27.65 5.36
N ALA A 60 6.90 -28.46 4.40
CA ALA A 60 7.02 -28.06 3.00
C ALA A 60 5.65 -27.66 2.42
N GLU A 61 4.60 -28.43 2.73
CA GLU A 61 3.21 -28.12 2.36
C GLU A 61 2.68 -26.87 3.09
N VAL A 62 3.08 -26.67 4.35
CA VAL A 62 2.74 -25.45 5.09
C VAL A 62 3.41 -24.22 4.45
N MET A 63 4.64 -24.33 3.95
CA MET A 63 5.30 -23.21 3.25
C MET A 63 4.57 -22.82 1.97
N ASP A 64 4.07 -23.80 1.20
CA ASP A 64 3.26 -23.52 0.02
C ASP A 64 1.97 -22.78 0.40
N LEU A 65 1.27 -23.24 1.46
CA LEU A 65 0.07 -22.58 1.97
C LEU A 65 0.35 -21.12 2.41
N VAL A 66 1.48 -20.89 3.09
CA VAL A 66 1.88 -19.54 3.52
C VAL A 66 2.21 -18.67 2.31
N ALA A 67 2.89 -19.21 1.28
CA ALA A 67 3.19 -18.48 0.06
C ALA A 67 1.92 -18.05 -0.68
N ASP A 68 0.94 -18.93 -0.76
CA ASP A 68 -0.37 -18.65 -1.37
C ASP A 68 -1.16 -17.61 -0.54
N GLY A 69 -1.15 -17.76 0.78
CA GLY A 69 -1.78 -16.81 1.70
C GLY A 69 -1.18 -15.40 1.59
N LEU A 70 0.14 -15.28 1.47
CA LEU A 70 0.81 -14.01 1.23
C LEU A 70 0.42 -13.39 -0.11
N GLY A 71 0.29 -14.19 -1.17
CA GLY A 71 -0.16 -13.70 -2.48
C GLY A 71 -1.61 -13.22 -2.45
N ALA A 72 -2.50 -13.91 -1.74
CA ALA A 72 -3.89 -13.49 -1.57
C ALA A 72 -3.99 -12.20 -0.75
N LEU A 73 -3.21 -12.09 0.33
CA LEU A 73 -3.18 -10.89 1.17
C LEU A 73 -2.59 -9.69 0.41
N GLU A 74 -1.54 -9.90 -0.39
CA GLU A 74 -0.98 -8.89 -1.28
C GLU A 74 -2.04 -8.33 -2.24
N SER A 75 -2.76 -9.22 -2.94
CA SER A 75 -3.81 -8.79 -3.88
C SER A 75 -4.88 -7.97 -3.18
N LEU A 76 -5.41 -8.45 -2.06
CA LEU A 76 -6.43 -7.74 -1.29
C LEU A 76 -5.93 -6.36 -0.84
N ALA A 77 -4.73 -6.31 -0.27
CA ALA A 77 -4.15 -5.06 0.22
C ALA A 77 -3.90 -4.06 -0.91
N LEU A 78 -3.38 -4.51 -2.06
CA LEU A 78 -3.13 -3.62 -3.21
C LEU A 78 -4.42 -3.14 -3.86
N ASP A 79 -5.47 -3.97 -3.91
CA ASP A 79 -6.78 -3.57 -4.44
C ASP A 79 -7.42 -2.49 -3.54
N ASP A 80 -7.48 -2.74 -2.22
CA ASP A 80 -7.99 -1.76 -1.24
C ASP A 80 -7.19 -0.46 -1.27
N TRP A 81 -5.87 -0.57 -1.44
CA TRP A 81 -4.98 0.58 -1.51
C TRP A 81 -5.17 1.39 -2.79
N ALA A 82 -5.36 0.73 -3.93
CA ALA A 82 -5.64 1.39 -5.21
C ALA A 82 -6.96 2.17 -5.15
N ASP A 83 -7.99 1.61 -4.50
CA ASP A 83 -9.27 2.29 -4.28
C ASP A 83 -9.10 3.53 -3.40
N LEU A 84 -8.34 3.43 -2.30
CA LEU A 84 -8.02 4.57 -1.44
C LEU A 84 -7.28 5.67 -2.22
N ARG A 85 -6.24 5.30 -2.98
CA ARG A 85 -5.43 6.21 -3.80
C ARG A 85 -6.26 6.98 -4.81
N LEU A 86 -7.20 6.28 -5.45
CA LEU A 86 -8.15 6.86 -6.38
C LEU A 86 -9.11 7.85 -5.69
N GLY A 87 -9.58 7.52 -4.48
CA GLY A 87 -10.41 8.40 -3.66
C GLY A 87 -9.69 9.70 -3.27
N VAL A 88 -8.43 9.60 -2.84
CA VAL A 88 -7.58 10.76 -2.53
C VAL A 88 -7.39 11.64 -3.77
N ALA A 89 -7.04 11.04 -4.92
CA ALA A 89 -6.83 11.76 -6.18
C ALA A 89 -8.09 12.52 -6.64
N ARG A 90 -9.27 11.89 -6.52
CA ARG A 90 -10.55 12.54 -6.83
C ARG A 90 -10.82 13.71 -5.90
N THR A 91 -10.62 13.51 -4.61
CA THR A 91 -10.86 14.56 -3.61
C THR A 91 -9.93 15.76 -3.82
N ALA A 92 -8.65 15.51 -4.09
CA ALA A 92 -7.69 16.57 -4.42
C ALA A 92 -8.12 17.39 -5.65
N ARG A 93 -8.61 16.70 -6.69
CA ARG A 93 -9.13 17.36 -7.90
C ARG A 93 -10.36 18.20 -7.60
N ASP A 94 -11.33 17.66 -6.86
CA ASP A 94 -12.57 18.37 -6.54
C ASP A 94 -12.31 19.64 -5.73
N LEU A 95 -11.36 19.59 -4.79
CA LEU A 95 -10.95 20.73 -3.99
C LEU A 95 -10.27 21.83 -4.83
N ARG A 96 -9.42 21.46 -5.78
CA ARG A 96 -8.81 22.44 -6.72
C ARG A 96 -9.86 23.14 -7.58
N LEU A 97 -10.82 22.38 -8.11
CA LEU A 97 -11.92 22.96 -8.89
C LEU A 97 -12.78 23.92 -8.07
N LEU A 98 -13.04 23.58 -6.81
CA LEU A 98 -13.77 24.45 -5.90
C LEU A 98 -13.02 25.77 -5.64
N ASP A 99 -11.71 25.70 -5.43
CA ASP A 99 -10.88 26.90 -5.24
C ASP A 99 -10.86 27.79 -6.49
N GLU A 100 -10.77 27.20 -7.69
CA GLU A 100 -10.86 27.92 -8.96
C GLU A 100 -12.21 28.63 -9.12
N ASP A 101 -13.30 27.94 -8.79
CA ASP A 101 -14.67 28.50 -8.83
C ASP A 101 -14.85 29.64 -7.83
N VAL A 102 -14.32 29.50 -6.61
CA VAL A 102 -14.37 30.55 -5.58
C VAL A 102 -13.57 31.77 -6.04
N ALA A 103 -12.36 31.58 -6.57
CA ALA A 103 -11.52 32.65 -7.09
C ALA A 103 -12.19 33.40 -8.26
N ALA A 104 -12.90 32.69 -9.14
CA ALA A 104 -13.64 33.28 -10.25
C ALA A 104 -14.86 34.11 -9.79
N ARG A 105 -15.52 33.69 -8.70
CA ARG A 105 -16.75 34.34 -8.18
C ARG A 105 -16.47 35.45 -7.17
N MET A 106 -15.33 35.41 -6.51
CA MET A 106 -14.88 36.39 -5.52
C MET A 106 -13.50 36.91 -5.89
N PRO A 107 -13.37 37.69 -6.98
CA PRO A 107 -12.10 38.34 -7.28
C PRO A 107 -11.76 39.25 -6.10
N VAL A 108 -10.62 38.99 -5.47
CA VAL A 108 -10.13 39.77 -4.32
C VAL A 108 -10.15 41.24 -4.73
N VAL A 109 -11.01 42.02 -4.09
CA VAL A 109 -11.02 43.48 -4.26
C VAL A 109 -9.74 43.98 -3.59
N ALA A 110 -8.81 44.46 -4.43
CA ALA A 110 -7.52 45.00 -4.03
C ALA A 110 -7.64 46.17 -3.04
#